data_AF-A0A931NID9-F1
#
_entry.id   AF-A0A931NID9-F1
#
_cell.length_a   1.000
_cell.length_b   1.000
_cell.length_c   1.000
_cell.angle_alpha   90.00
_cell.angle_beta   90.00
_cell.angle_gamma   90.00
#
_symmetry.space_group_name_H-M   'P 1'
#
loop_
_entity.id
_entity.type
_entity.pdbx_description
1 polymer ?
#
loop_
_entity_poly.entity_id
_entity_poly.type
_entity_poly.pdbx_seq_one_letter_code
_entity_poly.pdbx_strand_id
1 'polypeptide(L)'
;MNETRPAPAHEGALQIGALCNRGPGAPAEHLTARVAQYPGCQQLQVWLPRPGWQGYERLSLQALEPEGLIEEAPVGERLSGSVQLLFDTLAWPPGAYRLRIAHAEGWAHELELRKLDGPAPAPPPAAPEPPAETPIRYRDGLGRPLPDEDLLLRLRLLERLQQRFARRVEIQGTPRAGQLLYAEPGLHIAFDYEMGAQPCQMRVLLPSAAQWAAQTGCAPERREEILQFLAERLDRQQGWRHEISEREIAFY
;
A
#
# COMPACT_ATOMS: atom_id res chain seq x y z
N MET A 1 -35.73 15.43 -30.48
CA MET A 1 -34.66 15.02 -29.55
C MET A 1 -33.56 16.05 -29.67
N ASN A 2 -33.45 16.98 -28.72
CA ASN A 2 -32.34 17.92 -28.69
C ASN A 2 -31.13 17.16 -28.14
N GLU A 3 -30.16 16.88 -29.02
CA GLU A 3 -28.84 16.42 -28.62
C GLU A 3 -28.18 17.54 -27.82
N THR A 4 -28.26 17.45 -26.49
CA THR A 4 -27.57 18.36 -25.59
C THR A 4 -26.10 17.99 -25.66
N ARG A 5 -25.33 18.71 -26.48
CA ARG A 5 -23.87 18.57 -26.53
C ARG A 5 -23.33 18.70 -25.09
N PRO A 6 -22.55 17.73 -24.57
CA PRO A 6 -22.03 17.83 -23.22
C PRO A 6 -21.17 19.09 -23.11
N ALA A 7 -21.36 19.84 -22.02
CA ALA A 7 -20.57 21.02 -21.73
C ALA A 7 -19.07 20.66 -21.73
N PRO A 8 -18.19 21.57 -22.20
CA PRO A 8 -16.75 21.31 -22.19
C PRO A 8 -16.26 21.00 -20.78
N ALA A 9 -15.41 19.98 -20.65
CA ALA A 9 -14.80 19.62 -19.37
C ALA A 9 -13.67 20.59 -19.03
N HIS A 10 -13.63 21.02 -17.78
CA HIS A 10 -12.62 21.91 -17.22
C HIS A 10 -11.92 21.20 -16.05
N GLU A 11 -10.68 20.75 -16.27
CA GLU A 11 -9.88 19.97 -15.31
C GLU A 11 -9.17 20.82 -14.24
N GLY A 12 -9.33 22.14 -14.29
CA GLY A 12 -8.70 23.04 -13.32
C GLY A 12 -9.15 22.77 -11.89
N ALA A 13 -8.24 22.93 -10.93
CA ALA A 13 -8.54 22.64 -9.53
C ALA A 13 -9.58 23.63 -8.97
N LEU A 14 -10.52 23.10 -8.17
CA LEU A 14 -11.49 23.91 -7.44
C LEU A 14 -10.96 24.20 -6.04
N GLN A 15 -10.80 25.48 -5.71
CA GLN A 15 -10.37 25.96 -4.41
C GLN A 15 -11.58 26.39 -3.58
N ILE A 16 -11.59 25.97 -2.32
CA ILE A 16 -12.55 26.44 -1.32
C ILE A 16 -12.00 27.73 -0.69
N GLY A 17 -12.79 28.79 -0.79
CA GLY A 17 -12.47 30.11 -0.27
C GLY A 17 -13.12 30.38 1.09
N ALA A 18 -13.57 31.61 1.28
CA ALA A 18 -14.23 32.03 2.51
C ALA A 18 -15.57 31.33 2.70
N LEU A 19 -15.90 31.12 3.96
CA LEU A 19 -17.16 30.54 4.39
C LEU A 19 -17.71 31.39 5.53
N CYS A 20 -18.95 31.84 5.38
CA CYS A 20 -19.59 32.67 6.39
C CYS A 20 -21.10 32.41 6.47
N ASN A 21 -21.67 32.72 7.63
CA ASN A 21 -23.11 32.74 7.81
C ASN A 21 -23.58 34.20 7.78
N ARG A 22 -24.61 34.50 6.98
CA ARG A 22 -25.17 35.85 6.83
C ARG A 22 -26.61 35.90 7.34
N GLY A 23 -27.00 37.07 7.84
CA GLY A 23 -28.37 37.36 8.26
C GLY A 23 -28.59 37.30 9.77
N PRO A 24 -29.72 37.83 10.26
CA PRO A 24 -30.06 37.84 11.67
C PRO A 24 -30.28 36.41 12.20
N GLY A 25 -29.79 36.11 13.40
CA GLY A 25 -29.97 34.79 14.01
C GLY A 25 -29.11 33.67 13.40
N ALA A 26 -28.14 34.02 12.54
CA ALA A 26 -27.21 33.05 11.96
C ALA A 26 -26.50 32.23 13.06
N PRO A 27 -26.43 30.89 12.91
CA PRO A 27 -25.77 30.03 13.90
C PRO A 27 -24.26 30.27 13.92
N ALA A 28 -23.60 29.89 15.03
CA ALA A 28 -22.14 29.90 15.12
C ALA A 28 -21.49 28.77 14.31
N GLU A 29 -22.23 27.68 14.07
CA GLU A 29 -21.78 26.53 13.28
C GLU A 29 -21.82 26.86 11.79
N HIS A 30 -20.74 26.50 11.11
CA HIS A 30 -20.53 26.75 9.70
C HIS A 30 -20.79 25.47 8.90
N LEU A 31 -21.16 25.60 7.61
CA LEU A 31 -21.07 24.44 6.72
C LEU A 31 -19.61 23.97 6.61
N THR A 32 -19.42 22.76 6.12
CA THR A 32 -18.08 22.26 5.76
C THR A 32 -18.07 21.92 4.27
N ALA A 33 -16.95 22.14 3.60
CA ALA A 33 -16.80 21.82 2.19
C ALA A 33 -15.53 21.02 1.92
N ARG A 34 -15.58 20.13 0.93
CA ARG A 34 -14.43 19.36 0.43
C ARG A 34 -14.54 19.19 -1.08
N VAL A 35 -13.39 19.17 -1.76
CA VAL A 35 -13.30 18.81 -3.17
C VAL A 35 -12.67 17.43 -3.30
N ALA A 36 -13.28 16.57 -4.12
CA ALA A 36 -12.68 15.33 -4.61
C ALA A 36 -12.38 15.50 -6.11
N GLN A 37 -11.16 15.18 -6.53
CA GLN A 37 -10.74 15.33 -7.93
C GLN A 37 -9.93 14.12 -8.38
N TYR A 38 -10.29 13.59 -9.55
CA TYR A 38 -9.62 12.53 -10.28
C TYR A 38 -9.65 12.88 -11.78
N PRO A 39 -8.80 12.29 -12.63
CA PRO A 39 -8.87 12.52 -14.08
C PRO A 39 -10.29 12.25 -14.62
N GLY A 40 -10.92 13.25 -15.25
CA GLY A 40 -12.28 13.15 -15.77
C GLY A 40 -13.40 13.22 -14.73
N CYS A 41 -13.12 13.59 -13.48
CA CYS A 41 -14.12 13.70 -12.41
C CYS A 41 -13.75 14.77 -11.39
N GLN A 42 -14.65 15.73 -11.15
CA GLN A 42 -14.49 16.69 -10.07
C GLN A 42 -15.83 16.90 -9.34
N GLN A 43 -15.82 16.69 -8.02
CA GLN A 43 -17.00 16.80 -7.19
C GLN A 43 -16.75 17.72 -5.99
N LEU A 44 -17.63 18.70 -5.80
CA LEU A 44 -17.73 19.48 -4.57
C LEU A 44 -18.73 18.81 -3.63
N GLN A 45 -18.31 18.58 -2.40
CA GLN A 45 -19.11 18.01 -1.33
C GLN A 45 -19.29 19.08 -0.25
N VAL A 46 -20.54 19.35 0.12
CA VAL A 46 -20.90 20.34 1.14
C VAL A 46 -21.71 19.65 2.22
N TRP A 47 -21.37 19.84 3.49
CA TRP A 47 -22.11 19.33 4.64
C TRP A 47 -22.74 20.49 5.40
N LEU A 48 -24.05 20.41 5.58
CA LEU A 48 -24.82 21.32 6.42
C LEU A 48 -24.58 20.99 7.91
N PRO A 49 -24.54 22.00 8.80
CA PRO A 49 -24.42 21.76 10.23
C PRO A 49 -25.68 21.12 10.84
N ARG A 50 -26.83 21.26 10.17
CA ARG A 50 -28.10 20.65 10.56
C ARG A 50 -28.71 19.88 9.40
N PRO A 51 -29.61 18.90 9.67
CA PRO A 51 -30.31 18.20 8.61
C PRO A 51 -31.00 19.14 7.62
N GLY A 52 -30.89 18.86 6.32
CA GLY A 52 -31.36 19.74 5.23
C GLY A 52 -32.87 19.98 5.21
N TRP A 53 -33.66 19.18 5.93
CA TRP A 53 -35.11 19.38 6.09
C TRP A 53 -35.46 20.28 7.29
N GLN A 54 -34.48 20.68 8.12
CA GLN A 54 -34.68 21.60 9.22
C GLN A 54 -34.54 23.04 8.75
N GLY A 55 -35.52 23.53 7.98
CA GLY A 55 -35.64 24.95 7.64
C GLY A 55 -34.75 25.45 6.51
N TYR A 56 -33.87 24.62 5.92
CA TYR A 56 -33.16 25.01 4.69
C TYR A 56 -34.11 24.96 3.50
N GLU A 57 -34.19 26.06 2.75
CA GLU A 57 -35.21 26.22 1.70
C GLU A 57 -34.61 26.08 0.31
N ARG A 58 -33.73 27.01 -0.07
CA ARG A 58 -33.18 27.12 -1.43
C ARG A 58 -31.67 27.20 -1.40
N LEU A 59 -31.06 26.53 -2.37
CA LEU A 59 -29.67 26.76 -2.74
C LEU A 59 -29.63 27.61 -4.01
N SER A 60 -28.67 28.52 -4.09
CA SER A 60 -28.32 29.22 -5.31
C SER A 60 -26.81 29.14 -5.54
N LEU A 61 -26.44 28.78 -6.75
CA LEU A 61 -25.06 28.70 -7.21
C LEU A 61 -24.87 29.67 -8.36
N GLN A 62 -23.94 30.61 -8.18
CA GLN A 62 -23.69 31.70 -9.12
C GLN A 62 -22.21 31.73 -9.52
N ALA A 63 -21.94 31.87 -10.82
CA ALA A 63 -20.67 32.37 -11.30
C ALA A 63 -20.61 33.88 -11.05
N LEU A 64 -19.46 34.38 -10.60
CA LEU A 64 -19.23 35.81 -10.35
C LEU A 64 -18.54 36.48 -11.54
N GLU A 65 -17.83 35.71 -12.36
CA GLU A 65 -17.09 36.21 -13.53
C GLU A 65 -17.12 35.19 -14.69
N PRO A 66 -17.88 35.44 -15.77
CA PRO A 66 -18.96 36.43 -15.87
C PRO A 66 -20.11 36.11 -14.90
N GLU A 67 -20.81 37.13 -14.42
CA GLU A 67 -21.94 36.95 -13.50
C GLU A 67 -23.05 36.13 -14.18
N GLY A 68 -23.45 35.03 -13.55
CA GLY A 68 -24.46 34.14 -14.12
C GLY A 68 -24.98 33.13 -13.10
N LEU A 69 -26.30 32.93 -13.09
CA LEU A 69 -26.92 31.87 -12.30
C LEU A 69 -26.67 30.52 -12.97
N ILE A 70 -25.99 29.62 -12.27
CA ILE A 70 -25.72 28.25 -12.74
C ILE A 70 -26.87 27.35 -12.34
N GLU A 71 -27.30 27.48 -11.09
CA GLU A 71 -28.34 26.65 -10.53
C GLU A 71 -29.06 27.38 -9.41
N GLU A 72 -30.38 27.17 -9.36
CA GLU A 72 -31.20 27.50 -8.22
C GLU A 72 -32.22 26.38 -8.01
N ALA A 73 -32.23 25.78 -6.83
CA ALA A 73 -33.08 24.63 -6.54
C ALA A 73 -33.45 24.59 -5.04
N PRO A 74 -34.55 23.90 -4.68
CA PRO A 74 -34.80 23.53 -3.30
C PRO A 74 -33.65 22.67 -2.75
N VAL A 75 -33.26 22.90 -1.49
CA VAL A 75 -32.17 22.12 -0.85
C VAL A 75 -32.47 20.62 -0.83
N GLY A 76 -33.74 20.26 -0.65
CA GLY A 76 -34.20 18.86 -0.67
C GLY A 76 -33.93 18.12 -1.98
N GLU A 77 -33.84 18.80 -3.12
CA GLU A 77 -33.58 18.16 -4.42
C GLU A 77 -32.11 17.80 -4.61
N ARG A 78 -31.20 18.45 -3.88
CA ARG A 78 -29.75 18.20 -3.92
C ARG A 78 -29.22 17.42 -2.71
N LEU A 79 -30.10 17.10 -1.77
CA LEU A 79 -29.73 16.41 -0.54
C LEU A 79 -29.34 14.95 -0.82
N SER A 80 -28.11 14.60 -0.46
CA SER A 80 -27.66 13.21 -0.34
C SER A 80 -27.67 12.84 1.15
N GLY A 81 -28.53 11.89 1.52
CA GLY A 81 -28.77 11.55 2.92
C GLY A 81 -29.48 12.67 3.67
N SER A 82 -28.96 13.08 4.84
CA SER A 82 -29.61 14.09 5.69
C SER A 82 -28.92 15.45 5.70
N VAL A 83 -27.63 15.54 5.41
CA VAL A 83 -26.82 16.77 5.60
C VAL A 83 -25.92 17.12 4.42
N GLN A 84 -25.75 16.22 3.45
CA GLN A 84 -24.74 16.38 2.41
C GLN A 84 -25.36 16.89 1.10
N LEU A 85 -24.66 17.77 0.40
CA LEU A 85 -24.97 18.24 -0.95
C LEU A 85 -23.78 17.91 -1.86
N LEU A 86 -24.06 17.42 -3.06
CA LEU A 86 -23.05 16.98 -4.03
C LEU A 86 -23.22 17.75 -5.34
N PHE A 87 -22.13 18.32 -5.84
CA PHE A 87 -22.09 19.05 -7.10
C PHE A 87 -21.03 18.45 -8.01
N ASP A 88 -21.40 18.12 -9.24
CA ASP A 88 -20.44 17.85 -10.32
C ASP A 88 -19.94 19.20 -10.85
N THR A 89 -18.65 19.45 -10.66
CA THR A 89 -18.00 20.73 -10.99
C THR A 89 -17.05 20.60 -12.17
N LEU A 90 -17.05 19.46 -12.86
CA LEU A 90 -16.18 19.23 -14.02
C LEU A 90 -16.52 20.17 -15.18
N ALA A 91 -17.80 20.42 -15.41
CA ALA A 91 -18.29 21.31 -16.47
C ALA A 91 -18.20 22.81 -16.13
N TRP A 92 -17.75 23.19 -14.94
CA TRP A 92 -17.68 24.59 -14.52
C TRP A 92 -16.45 25.26 -15.14
N PRO A 93 -16.60 26.39 -15.87
CA PRO A 93 -15.46 27.11 -16.42
C PRO A 93 -14.53 27.66 -15.32
N PRO A 94 -13.27 28.00 -15.63
CA PRO A 94 -12.42 28.75 -14.71
C PRO A 94 -13.09 30.07 -14.30
N GLY A 95 -13.03 30.41 -13.02
CA GLY A 95 -13.73 31.59 -12.50
C GLY A 95 -14.03 31.53 -11.01
N ALA A 96 -14.60 32.62 -10.49
CA ALA A 96 -15.07 32.71 -9.11
C ALA A 96 -16.56 32.34 -9.03
N TYR A 97 -16.94 31.65 -7.95
CA TYR A 97 -18.30 31.16 -7.73
C TYR A 97 -18.73 31.43 -6.30
N ARG A 98 -20.05 31.57 -6.11
CA ARG A 98 -20.69 31.67 -4.80
C ARG A 98 -21.81 30.65 -4.70
N LEU A 99 -21.74 29.80 -3.69
CA LEU A 99 -22.85 28.96 -3.26
C LEU A 99 -23.51 29.61 -2.04
N ARG A 100 -24.82 29.83 -2.12
CA ARG A 100 -25.63 30.34 -1.01
C ARG A 100 -26.75 29.36 -0.70
N ILE A 101 -26.94 29.07 0.58
CA ILE A 101 -27.97 28.15 1.08
C ILE A 101 -28.82 28.90 2.10
N ALA A 102 -30.06 29.23 1.73
CA ALA A 102 -30.97 30.04 2.54
C ALA A 102 -31.74 29.18 3.56
N HIS A 103 -32.02 29.78 4.71
CA HIS A 103 -32.81 29.19 5.80
C HIS A 103 -34.09 30.02 6.04
N ALA A 104 -35.17 29.36 6.42
CA ALA A 104 -36.50 29.95 6.67
C ALA A 104 -36.51 31.04 7.76
N GLU A 105 -35.53 31.00 8.66
CA GLU A 105 -35.33 32.02 9.71
C GLU A 105 -34.65 33.31 9.21
N GLY A 106 -34.37 33.42 7.90
CA GLY A 106 -33.84 34.64 7.28
C GLY A 106 -32.32 34.77 7.27
N TRP A 107 -31.60 33.75 7.73
CA TRP A 107 -30.15 33.63 7.58
C TRP A 107 -29.77 32.68 6.43
N ALA A 108 -28.50 32.70 6.01
CA ALA A 108 -27.98 31.84 4.96
C ALA A 108 -26.52 31.45 5.22
N HIS A 109 -26.11 30.28 4.74
CA HIS A 109 -24.69 29.95 4.60
C HIS A 109 -24.20 30.41 3.23
N GLU A 110 -23.01 31.01 3.19
CA GLU A 110 -22.32 31.37 1.95
C GLU A 110 -20.93 30.74 1.90
N LEU A 111 -20.62 30.16 0.75
CA LEU A 111 -19.36 29.52 0.43
C LEU A 111 -18.81 30.13 -0.87
N GLU A 112 -17.62 30.71 -0.79
CA GLU A 112 -16.88 31.21 -1.95
C GLU A 112 -15.99 30.12 -2.51
N LEU A 113 -15.92 30.02 -3.83
CA LEU A 113 -15.16 29.01 -4.55
C LEU A 113 -14.41 29.66 -5.71
N ARG A 114 -13.25 29.11 -6.07
CA ARG A 114 -12.50 29.53 -7.26
C ARG A 114 -12.04 28.34 -8.07
N LYS A 115 -12.51 28.23 -9.30
CA LYS A 115 -12.02 27.26 -10.29
C LYS A 115 -10.82 27.88 -11.01
N LEU A 116 -9.68 27.21 -10.94
CA LEU A 116 -8.47 27.61 -11.66
C LEU A 116 -8.54 27.18 -13.13
N ASP A 117 -7.71 27.77 -13.98
CA ASP A 117 -7.51 27.34 -15.37
C ASP A 117 -6.53 26.15 -15.50
N GLY A 118 -5.92 25.75 -14.39
CA GLY A 118 -4.92 24.70 -14.32
C GLY A 118 -4.93 23.93 -12.99
N PRO A 119 -3.98 23.01 -12.79
CA PRO A 119 -3.88 22.26 -11.55
C PRO A 119 -3.64 23.18 -10.34
N ALA A 120 -4.01 22.70 -9.15
CA ALA A 120 -3.70 23.42 -7.91
C ALA A 120 -2.19 23.60 -7.79
N PRO A 121 -1.71 24.73 -7.24
CA PRO A 121 -0.31 24.85 -6.87
C PRO A 121 0.05 23.73 -5.91
N ALA A 122 1.20 23.08 -6.14
CA ALA A 122 1.68 22.03 -5.26
C ALA A 122 1.77 22.58 -3.83
N PRO A 123 1.30 21.84 -2.80
CA PRO A 123 1.51 22.25 -1.43
C PRO A 123 3.02 22.41 -1.20
N PRO A 124 3.44 23.39 -0.36
CA PRO A 124 4.84 23.47 0.03
C PRO A 124 5.27 22.10 0.58
N PRO A 125 6.50 21.64 0.29
CA PRO A 125 6.98 20.37 0.80
C PRO A 125 6.79 20.35 2.31
N ALA A 126 6.07 19.34 2.82
CA ALA A 126 5.88 19.17 4.24
C ALA A 126 7.27 19.17 4.90
N ALA A 127 7.42 19.93 5.98
CA ALA A 127 8.63 19.84 6.79
C ALA A 127 8.84 18.36 7.14
N PRO A 128 10.06 17.82 7.03
CA PRO A 128 10.32 16.43 7.39
C PRO A 128 9.81 16.22 8.82
N GLU A 129 8.89 15.26 8.99
CA GLU A 129 8.45 14.87 10.32
C GLU A 129 9.70 14.51 11.12
N PRO A 130 9.88 15.08 12.33
CA PRO A 130 11.00 14.69 13.17
C PRO A 130 10.92 13.17 13.37
N PRO A 131 12.03 12.44 13.23
CA PRO A 131 12.02 11.00 13.46
C PRO A 131 11.42 10.74 14.83
N ALA A 132 10.38 9.90 14.90
CA ALA A 132 9.74 9.55 16.16
C ALA A 132 10.83 9.00 17.10
N GLU A 133 11.17 9.76 18.16
CA GLU A 133 12.29 9.47 19.05
C GLU A 133 12.09 8.18 19.86
N THR A 134 10.88 7.63 19.86
CA THR A 134 10.57 6.37 20.54
C THR A 134 9.61 5.51 19.73
N PRO A 135 9.84 4.19 19.62
CA PRO A 135 8.86 3.28 19.05
C PRO A 135 7.54 3.35 19.81
N ILE A 136 6.41 3.25 19.09
CA ILE A 136 5.06 3.27 19.64
C ILE A 136 4.91 2.11 20.63
N ARG A 137 4.71 2.41 21.92
CA ARG A 137 4.50 1.40 22.97
C ARG A 137 3.01 1.18 23.18
N TYR A 138 2.51 0.02 22.75
CA TYR A 138 1.12 -0.37 22.96
C TYR A 138 0.87 -0.77 24.42
N ARG A 139 -0.34 -0.49 24.93
CA ARG A 139 -0.78 -0.82 26.29
C ARG A 139 -2.10 -1.58 26.26
N ASP A 140 -2.32 -2.46 27.23
CA ASP A 140 -3.56 -3.23 27.36
C ASP A 140 -4.69 -2.37 27.92
N GLY A 141 -5.90 -2.94 28.02
CA GLY A 141 -7.07 -2.27 28.62
C GLY A 141 -6.92 -1.95 30.12
N LEU A 142 -5.83 -2.38 30.75
CA LEU A 142 -5.46 -2.11 32.14
C LEU A 142 -4.23 -1.18 32.23
N GLY A 143 -3.77 -0.62 31.11
CA GLY A 143 -2.65 0.33 31.02
C GLY A 143 -1.25 -0.28 31.12
N ARG A 144 -1.11 -1.62 31.13
CA ARG A 144 0.18 -2.33 31.16
C ARG A 144 0.78 -2.36 29.75
N PRO A 145 2.09 -2.18 29.59
CA PRO A 145 2.73 -2.26 28.28
C PRO A 145 2.55 -3.66 27.70
N LEU A 146 2.06 -3.76 26.46
CA LEU A 146 2.10 -5.01 25.71
C LEU A 146 3.55 -5.34 25.39
N PRO A 147 3.96 -6.62 25.49
CA PRO A 147 5.21 -7.05 24.93
C PRO A 147 5.23 -6.78 23.41
N ASP A 148 6.37 -6.32 22.89
CA ASP A 148 6.60 -6.17 21.46
C ASP A 148 6.76 -7.57 20.82
N GLU A 149 5.67 -8.32 20.76
CA GLU A 149 5.63 -9.65 20.12
C GLU A 149 6.02 -9.54 18.64
N ASP A 150 5.71 -8.42 18.00
CA ASP A 150 6.14 -8.14 16.62
C ASP A 150 7.68 -8.08 16.51
N LEU A 151 8.38 -7.44 17.46
CA LEU A 151 9.84 -7.42 17.48
C LEU A 151 10.42 -8.84 17.63
N LEU A 152 9.86 -9.64 18.52
CA LEU A 152 10.28 -11.02 18.72
C LEU A 152 10.01 -11.90 17.48
N LEU A 153 8.85 -11.72 16.84
CA LEU A 153 8.49 -12.42 15.61
C LEU A 153 9.42 -12.02 14.45
N ARG A 154 9.70 -10.73 14.31
CA ARG A 154 10.63 -10.20 13.30
C ARG A 154 12.04 -10.75 13.51
N LEU A 155 12.55 -10.76 14.74
CA LEU A 155 13.87 -11.33 15.03
C LEU A 155 13.95 -12.82 14.69
N ARG A 156 12.94 -13.62 15.08
CA ARG A 156 12.88 -15.05 14.72
C ARG A 156 12.80 -15.28 13.21
N LEU A 157 12.05 -14.43 12.49
CA LEU A 157 11.94 -14.51 11.04
C LEU A 157 13.29 -14.18 10.39
N LEU A 158 13.97 -13.13 10.83
CA LEU A 158 15.28 -12.74 10.33
C LEU A 158 16.33 -13.83 10.57
N GLU A 159 16.34 -14.46 11.74
CA GLU A 159 17.22 -15.62 12.01
C GLU A 159 16.95 -16.77 11.05
N ARG A 160 15.68 -17.12 10.80
CA ARG A 160 15.31 -18.18 9.84
C ARG A 160 15.72 -17.83 8.41
N LEU A 161 15.52 -16.58 7.99
CA LEU A 161 15.94 -16.12 6.67
C LEU A 161 17.46 -16.14 6.55
N GLN A 162 18.18 -15.67 7.57
CA GLN A 162 19.64 -15.71 7.62
C GLN A 162 20.15 -17.15 7.51
N GLN A 163 19.58 -18.09 8.28
CA GLN A 163 19.92 -19.52 8.18
C GLN A 163 19.70 -20.06 6.77
N ARG A 164 18.56 -19.73 6.13
CA ARG A 164 18.23 -20.23 4.80
C ARG A 164 19.09 -19.62 3.68
N PHE A 165 19.41 -18.33 3.76
CA PHE A 165 20.20 -17.63 2.75
C PHE A 165 21.72 -17.77 2.94
N ALA A 166 22.18 -18.11 4.14
CA ALA A 166 23.60 -18.37 4.41
C ALA A 166 24.06 -19.76 3.93
N ARG A 167 23.14 -20.64 3.52
CA ARG A 167 23.46 -21.95 2.95
C ARG A 167 24.21 -21.79 1.64
N ARG A 168 25.41 -22.34 1.57
CA ARG A 168 26.26 -22.35 0.38
C ARG A 168 26.82 -23.75 0.12
N VAL A 169 27.13 -23.97 -1.15
CA VAL A 169 27.79 -25.18 -1.63
C VAL A 169 29.05 -24.74 -2.36
N GLU A 170 30.19 -25.29 -1.96
CA GLU A 170 31.49 -25.01 -2.58
C GLU A 170 32.10 -26.33 -3.04
N ILE A 171 32.70 -26.35 -4.23
CA ILE A 171 33.41 -27.51 -4.76
C ILE A 171 34.91 -27.25 -4.56
N GLN A 172 35.60 -28.16 -3.88
CA GLN A 172 37.04 -28.14 -3.68
C GLN A 172 37.67 -29.41 -4.26
N GLY A 173 38.84 -29.29 -4.86
CA GLY A 173 39.58 -30.45 -5.39
C GLY A 173 39.86 -30.33 -6.88
N THR A 174 39.88 -31.46 -7.56
CA THR A 174 40.25 -31.55 -8.98
C THR A 174 39.01 -31.69 -9.87
N PRO A 175 39.13 -31.45 -11.19
CA PRO A 175 38.04 -31.71 -12.12
C PRO A 175 37.58 -33.17 -12.19
N ARG A 176 38.27 -34.12 -11.55
CA ARG A 176 37.95 -35.56 -11.58
C ARG A 176 37.43 -36.10 -10.25
N ALA A 177 37.90 -35.55 -9.14
CA ALA A 177 37.48 -35.94 -7.80
C ALA A 177 37.84 -34.84 -6.80
N GLY A 178 37.08 -34.76 -5.72
CA GLY A 178 37.27 -33.74 -4.69
C GLY A 178 36.20 -33.82 -3.60
N GLN A 179 35.95 -32.68 -2.95
CA GLN A 179 34.98 -32.51 -1.90
C GLN A 179 33.96 -31.43 -2.24
N LEU A 180 32.70 -31.76 -1.98
CA LEU A 180 31.56 -30.86 -2.01
C LEU A 180 31.29 -30.41 -0.57
N LEU A 181 31.52 -29.13 -0.30
CA LEU A 181 31.34 -28.54 1.02
C LEU A 181 29.97 -27.86 1.11
N TYR A 182 29.12 -28.40 1.97
CA TYR A 182 27.91 -27.74 2.44
C TYR A 182 28.24 -26.89 3.68
N ALA A 183 27.84 -25.63 3.67
CA ALA A 183 28.06 -24.73 4.80
C ALA A 183 26.82 -23.89 5.10
N GLU A 184 26.47 -23.81 6.38
CA GLU A 184 25.53 -22.86 6.97
C GLU A 184 26.05 -22.41 8.36
N PRO A 185 25.47 -21.38 8.99
CA PRO A 185 25.98 -20.87 10.27
C PRO A 185 26.02 -21.99 11.34
N GLY A 186 27.23 -22.38 11.75
CA GLY A 186 27.46 -23.41 12.77
C GLY A 186 27.50 -24.85 12.27
N LEU A 187 27.37 -25.10 10.96
CA LEU A 187 27.41 -26.45 10.39
C LEU A 187 28.20 -26.47 9.07
N HIS A 188 29.20 -27.34 9.02
CA HIS A 188 30.01 -27.60 7.85
C HIS A 188 30.05 -29.10 7.60
N ILE A 189 29.64 -29.53 6.40
CA ILE A 189 29.64 -30.94 6.01
C ILE A 189 30.39 -31.07 4.70
N ALA A 190 31.34 -32.00 4.65
CA ALA A 190 32.07 -32.35 3.44
C ALA A 190 31.55 -33.68 2.89
N PHE A 191 31.31 -33.72 1.59
CA PHE A 191 30.96 -34.94 0.86
C PHE A 191 32.00 -35.18 -0.22
N ASP A 192 32.58 -36.38 -0.27
CA ASP A 192 33.48 -36.72 -1.37
C ASP A 192 32.68 -36.85 -2.67
N TYR A 193 33.24 -36.37 -3.78
CA TYR A 193 32.67 -36.55 -5.11
C TYR A 193 33.72 -37.10 -6.08
N GLU A 194 33.22 -37.85 -7.06
CA GLU A 194 34.01 -38.37 -8.17
C GLU A 194 33.24 -38.16 -9.49
N MET A 195 33.96 -37.85 -10.56
CA MET A 195 33.37 -37.81 -11.89
C MET A 195 33.11 -39.24 -12.38
N GLY A 196 31.90 -39.46 -12.89
CA GLY A 196 31.47 -40.73 -13.43
C GLY A 196 31.93 -40.96 -14.88
N ALA A 197 31.70 -42.18 -15.36
CA ALA A 197 31.70 -42.47 -16.79
C ALA A 197 30.28 -42.30 -17.35
N GLN A 198 30.18 -41.85 -18.60
CA GLN A 198 28.91 -41.70 -19.31
C GLN A 198 28.03 -42.94 -19.16
N PRO A 199 26.73 -42.80 -18.81
CA PRO A 199 25.97 -41.54 -18.82
C PRO A 199 26.07 -40.69 -17.55
N CYS A 200 26.76 -41.15 -16.50
CA CYS A 200 26.86 -40.43 -15.24
C CYS A 200 28.04 -39.44 -15.27
N GLN A 201 27.76 -38.16 -15.05
CA GLN A 201 28.76 -37.10 -15.04
C GLN A 201 29.49 -37.04 -13.70
N MET A 202 28.76 -37.13 -12.60
CA MET A 202 29.31 -36.96 -11.24
C MET A 202 28.53 -37.80 -10.23
N ARG A 203 29.24 -38.36 -9.25
CA ARG A 203 28.68 -39.05 -8.09
C ARG A 203 29.19 -38.39 -6.83
N VAL A 204 28.26 -38.02 -5.94
CA VAL A 204 28.57 -37.50 -4.61
C VAL A 204 28.30 -38.61 -3.62
N LEU A 205 29.31 -39.02 -2.86
CA LEU A 205 29.21 -40.08 -1.85
C LEU A 205 28.56 -39.55 -0.58
N LEU A 206 27.55 -40.26 -0.09
CA LEU A 206 26.75 -39.86 1.06
C LEU A 206 26.91 -40.83 2.23
N PRO A 207 26.98 -40.32 3.48
CA PRO A 207 26.77 -41.15 4.65
C PRO A 207 25.38 -41.81 4.61
N SER A 208 25.33 -43.08 4.99
CA SER A 208 24.07 -43.79 5.21
C SER A 208 23.24 -43.10 6.31
N ALA A 209 21.93 -43.29 6.32
CA ALA A 209 21.05 -42.68 7.32
C ALA A 209 21.49 -43.04 8.76
N ALA A 210 21.95 -44.27 8.98
CA ALA A 210 22.45 -44.73 10.28
C ALA A 210 23.75 -44.05 10.72
N GLN A 211 24.58 -43.63 9.77
CA GLN A 211 25.89 -43.01 10.03
C GLN A 211 25.86 -41.48 9.96
N TRP A 212 24.76 -40.90 9.49
CA TRP A 212 24.62 -39.47 9.22
C TRP A 212 24.98 -38.60 10.42
N ALA A 213 24.33 -38.81 11.56
CA ALA A 213 24.56 -37.98 12.75
C ALA A 213 25.99 -38.11 13.27
N ALA A 214 26.57 -39.30 13.18
CA ALA A 214 27.94 -39.56 13.64
C ALA A 214 28.99 -38.90 12.73
N GLN A 215 28.76 -38.86 11.41
CA GLN A 215 29.73 -38.33 10.44
C GLN A 215 29.57 -36.83 10.17
N THR A 216 28.34 -36.31 10.23
CA THR A 216 28.04 -34.92 9.86
C THR A 216 27.78 -34.01 11.05
N GLY A 217 27.58 -34.57 12.26
CA GLY A 217 27.15 -33.82 13.44
C GLY A 217 25.73 -33.23 13.32
N CYS A 218 24.98 -33.60 12.26
CA CYS A 218 23.66 -33.07 11.96
C CYS A 218 22.56 -34.09 12.32
N ALA A 219 21.40 -33.60 12.73
CA ALA A 219 20.25 -34.44 13.06
C ALA A 219 19.77 -35.24 11.83
N PRO A 220 19.39 -36.52 11.97
CA PRO A 220 19.00 -37.38 10.85
C PRO A 220 17.78 -36.84 10.08
N GLU A 221 16.89 -36.09 10.74
CA GLU A 221 15.71 -35.47 10.14
C GLU A 221 16.07 -34.43 9.08
N ARG A 222 17.25 -33.80 9.19
CA ARG A 222 17.73 -32.79 8.25
C ARG A 222 18.48 -33.37 7.06
N ARG A 223 18.73 -34.69 7.05
CA ARG A 223 19.48 -35.35 5.99
C ARG A 223 18.87 -35.08 4.63
N GLU A 224 17.60 -35.42 4.45
CA GLU A 224 16.92 -35.29 3.15
C GLU A 224 16.87 -33.83 2.69
N GLU A 225 16.62 -32.89 3.60
CA GLU A 225 16.62 -31.45 3.32
C GLU A 225 17.98 -30.97 2.77
N ILE A 226 19.08 -31.38 3.39
CA ILE A 226 20.44 -30.98 2.99
C ILE A 226 20.82 -31.60 1.65
N LEU A 227 20.51 -32.88 1.45
CA LEU A 227 20.79 -33.58 0.20
C LEU A 227 20.01 -32.99 -0.98
N GLN A 228 18.73 -32.68 -0.77
CA GLN A 228 17.90 -32.03 -1.77
C GLN A 228 18.46 -30.64 -2.14
N PHE A 229 18.88 -29.85 -1.14
CA PHE A 229 19.51 -28.55 -1.39
C PHE A 229 20.81 -28.67 -2.19
N LEU A 230 21.66 -29.65 -1.89
CA LEU A 230 22.89 -29.90 -2.64
C LEU A 230 22.59 -30.23 -4.10
N ALA A 231 21.64 -31.14 -4.32
CA ALA A 231 21.25 -31.57 -5.65
C ALA A 231 20.67 -30.43 -6.48
N GLU A 232 19.76 -29.64 -5.93
CA GLU A 232 19.17 -28.47 -6.59
C GLU A 232 20.21 -27.38 -6.90
N ARG A 233 21.19 -27.17 -6.02
CA ARG A 233 22.25 -26.19 -6.23
C ARG A 233 23.19 -26.60 -7.35
N LEU A 234 23.58 -27.87 -7.39
CA LEU A 234 24.44 -28.41 -8.44
C LEU A 234 23.73 -28.48 -9.79
N ASP A 235 22.46 -28.89 -9.82
CA ASP A 235 21.61 -28.85 -11.02
C ASP A 235 21.52 -27.42 -11.58
N ARG A 236 21.27 -26.40 -10.74
CA ARG A 236 21.25 -25.00 -11.22
C ARG A 236 22.59 -24.49 -11.76
N GLN A 237 23.71 -25.02 -11.29
CA GLN A 237 25.05 -24.60 -11.73
C GLN A 237 25.49 -25.30 -13.02
N GLN A 238 25.14 -26.58 -13.21
CA GLN A 238 25.66 -27.43 -14.29
C GLN A 238 24.58 -27.92 -15.28
N GLY A 239 23.30 -27.85 -14.91
CA GLY A 239 22.15 -28.28 -15.71
C GLY A 239 21.98 -29.81 -15.81
N TRP A 240 22.51 -30.57 -14.85
CA TRP A 240 22.46 -32.03 -14.84
C TRP A 240 21.22 -32.57 -14.13
N ARG A 241 20.64 -33.63 -14.67
CA ARG A 241 19.60 -34.38 -13.97
C ARG A 241 20.23 -35.13 -12.81
N HIS A 242 19.52 -35.27 -11.69
CA HIS A 242 20.05 -35.95 -10.52
C HIS A 242 19.11 -37.02 -9.97
N GLU A 243 19.69 -38.03 -9.34
CA GLU A 243 18.99 -39.06 -8.58
C GLU A 243 19.66 -39.21 -7.20
N ILE A 244 18.87 -39.07 -6.13
CA ILE A 244 19.35 -39.21 -4.76
C ILE A 244 19.00 -40.63 -4.29
N SER A 245 20.04 -41.40 -3.94
CA SER A 245 19.92 -42.73 -3.38
C SER A 245 20.34 -42.76 -1.90
N GLU A 246 20.34 -43.93 -1.27
CA GLU A 246 20.73 -44.07 0.13
C GLU A 246 22.20 -43.67 0.38
N ARG A 247 23.10 -43.92 -0.57
CA ARG A 247 24.56 -43.75 -0.38
C ARG A 247 25.21 -42.80 -1.36
N GLU A 248 24.47 -42.26 -2.32
CA GLU A 248 25.02 -41.32 -3.28
C GLU A 248 23.97 -40.41 -3.93
N ILE A 249 24.43 -39.27 -4.45
CA ILE A 249 23.71 -38.48 -5.45
C ILE A 249 24.41 -38.68 -6.79
N ALA A 250 23.71 -39.26 -7.76
CA ALA A 250 24.21 -39.42 -9.13
C ALA A 250 23.68 -38.31 -10.02
N PHE A 251 24.56 -37.66 -10.78
CA PHE A 251 24.24 -36.62 -11.76
C PHE A 251 24.50 -37.11 -13.18
N TYR A 252 23.59 -36.81 -14.11
CA TYR A 252 23.55 -37.24 -15.51
C TYR A 252 23.39 -36.05 -16.46
#